data_AF-A0A7S0ISI3-F1
#
_entry.id   AF-A0A7S0ISI3-F1
#
_cell.length_a   1.000
_cell.length_b   1.000
_cell.length_c   1.000
_cell.angle_alpha   90.00
_cell.angle_beta   90.00
_cell.angle_gamma   90.00
#
_symmetry.space_group_name_H-M   'P 1'
#
loop_
_entity.id
_entity.type
_entity.pdbx_description
1 polymer ?
#
loop_
_entity_poly.entity_id
_entity_poly.type
_entity_poly.pdbx_seq_one_letter_code
_entity_poly.pdbx_strand_id
1 'polypeptide(L)'
;MAGIAQNEYYFMARQNGCYPTWKLGTLGSLAMYIAACSENPVVRDALFPLTGTMTIVYLLLRQEPKTPPTTMNDVATTFMGIYYFGYMPSFWIRLRCLGPMAPARVIGLFASEKAMRWWPIAKIASVGADLFTYGALIQWWTMVSIVAADVFAYFTGKRFGRTQLISVSPNKTWEGLIGGCSAAVLLSVCGALLMRWPLPVLSGAVYGLGCAVMALIGDLTVSLLKRSAGVKDTGQLLPGHGGLLDRLDSYLLVAAPAYFFVRFLIFLGRNL
;
A
#
# COMPACT_ATOMS: atom_id res chain seq x y z
N MET A 1 -0.34 12.96 1.40
CA MET A 1 0.01 11.80 2.26
C MET A 1 1.37 11.24 1.89
N ALA A 2 1.54 10.64 0.70
CA ALA A 2 2.82 10.01 0.31
C ALA A 2 4.04 10.94 0.35
N GLY A 3 3.92 12.20 -0.11
CA GLY A 3 5.03 13.16 -0.04
C GLY A 3 5.48 13.51 1.38
N ILE A 4 4.56 13.49 2.36
CA ILE A 4 4.89 13.76 3.76
C ILE A 4 5.61 12.53 4.36
N ALA A 5 5.09 11.33 4.12
CA ALA A 5 5.73 10.08 4.55
C ALA A 5 7.13 9.89 3.93
N GLN A 6 7.29 10.27 2.66
CA GLN A 6 8.58 10.28 1.98
C GLN A 6 9.55 11.30 2.60
N ASN A 7 9.05 12.45 3.04
CA ASN A 7 9.87 13.44 3.73
C ASN A 7 10.32 12.95 5.12
N GLU A 8 9.45 12.28 5.88
CA GLU A 8 9.82 11.59 7.13
C GLU A 8 10.91 10.54 6.88
N TYR A 9 10.79 9.75 5.82
CA TYR A 9 11.83 8.80 5.40
C TYR A 9 13.17 9.48 5.11
N TYR A 10 13.20 10.55 4.32
CA TYR A 10 14.43 11.28 4.03
C TYR A 10 15.01 11.99 5.25
N PHE A 11 14.17 12.39 6.20
CA PHE A 11 14.63 12.93 7.48
C PHE A 11 15.36 11.87 8.32
N MET A 12 14.79 10.67 8.44
CA MET A 12 15.46 9.54 9.10
C MET A 12 16.78 9.17 8.42
N ALA A 13 16.82 9.19 7.09
CA ALA A 13 18.05 8.92 6.36
C ALA A 13 19.17 9.94 6.68
N ARG A 14 18.82 11.21 6.87
CA ARG A 14 19.77 12.26 7.31
C ARG A 14 20.31 12.05 8.71
N GLN A 15 19.50 11.51 9.61
CA GLN A 15 19.96 11.13 10.95
C GLN A 15 20.97 9.98 10.89
N ASN A 16 20.87 9.12 9.87
CA ASN A 16 21.83 8.05 9.59
C ASN A 16 22.99 8.50 8.67
N GLY A 17 23.27 9.80 8.59
CA GLY A 17 24.40 10.35 7.81
C GLY A 17 24.24 10.30 6.28
N CYS A 18 23.04 9.99 5.76
CA CYS A 18 22.75 9.98 4.32
C CYS A 18 22.06 11.29 3.91
N TYR A 19 22.42 11.86 2.77
CA TYR A 19 21.92 13.14 2.25
C TYR A 19 21.13 12.97 0.94
N PRO A 20 19.98 12.26 0.97
CA PRO A 20 19.18 12.03 -0.23
C PRO A 20 18.60 13.33 -0.80
N THR A 21 18.42 13.36 -2.12
CA THR A 21 17.85 14.52 -2.81
C THR A 21 16.34 14.50 -2.73
N TRP A 22 15.79 15.09 -1.68
CA TRP A 22 14.35 15.04 -1.41
C TRP A 22 13.49 15.61 -2.54
N LYS A 23 13.92 16.69 -3.21
CA LYS A 23 13.17 17.32 -4.33
C LYS A 23 13.03 16.38 -5.52
N LEU A 24 14.12 15.74 -5.93
CA LEU A 24 14.12 14.78 -7.04
C LEU A 24 13.37 13.51 -6.66
N GLY A 25 13.55 13.06 -5.42
CA GLY A 25 12.79 11.94 -4.88
C GLY A 25 11.28 12.16 -4.95
N THR A 26 10.80 13.33 -4.50
CA THR A 26 9.37 13.64 -4.52
C THR A 26 8.83 13.87 -5.93
N LEU A 27 9.59 14.54 -6.80
CA LEU A 27 9.26 14.68 -8.22
C LEU A 27 9.19 13.33 -8.92
N GLY A 28 10.16 12.44 -8.68
CA GLY A 28 10.18 11.08 -9.22
C GLY A 28 8.96 10.27 -8.73
N SER A 29 8.63 10.36 -7.45
CA SER A 29 7.42 9.72 -6.90
C SER A 29 6.14 10.26 -7.53
N LEU A 30 6.03 11.59 -7.71
CA LEU A 30 4.87 12.20 -8.38
C LEU A 30 4.76 11.75 -9.84
N ALA A 31 5.89 11.64 -10.54
CA ALA A 31 5.94 11.14 -11.90
C ALA A 31 5.42 9.70 -11.99
N MET A 32 5.67 8.85 -10.99
CA MET A 32 5.08 7.49 -10.94
C MET A 32 3.56 7.51 -10.83
N TYR A 33 2.99 8.46 -10.09
CA TYR A 33 1.53 8.61 -9.98
C TYR A 33 0.91 9.12 -11.28
N ILE A 34 1.57 10.08 -11.93
CA ILE A 34 1.15 10.57 -13.26
C ILE A 34 1.21 9.42 -14.27
N ALA A 35 2.30 8.62 -14.24
CA ALA A 35 2.44 7.41 -15.06
C ALA A 35 1.26 6.45 -14.85
N ALA A 36 0.86 6.22 -13.61
CA ALA A 36 -0.23 5.31 -13.27
C ALA A 36 -1.59 5.78 -13.81
N CYS A 37 -1.80 7.09 -13.95
CA CYS A 37 -2.99 7.65 -14.60
C CYS A 37 -2.96 7.52 -16.13
N SER A 38 -1.78 7.47 -16.75
CA SER A 38 -1.65 7.34 -18.21
C SER A 38 -2.12 5.96 -18.69
N GLU A 39 -2.86 5.87 -19.79
CA GLU A 39 -3.30 4.59 -20.37
C GLU A 39 -2.18 3.88 -21.15
N ASN A 40 -1.17 4.62 -21.60
CA ASN A 40 -0.09 4.11 -22.42
C ASN A 40 0.91 3.26 -21.60
N PRO A 41 1.07 1.95 -21.89
CA PRO A 41 1.99 1.09 -21.17
C PRO A 41 3.46 1.53 -21.31
N VAL A 42 3.84 2.09 -22.47
CA VAL A 42 5.20 2.56 -22.72
C VAL A 42 5.59 3.67 -21.75
N VAL A 43 4.67 4.60 -21.48
CA VAL A 43 4.88 5.69 -20.53
C VAL A 43 5.10 5.14 -19.12
N ARG A 44 4.34 4.12 -18.73
CA ARG A 44 4.44 3.47 -17.41
C ARG A 44 5.77 2.76 -17.20
N ASP A 45 6.26 2.08 -18.23
CA ASP A 45 7.48 1.27 -18.17
C ASP A 45 8.73 2.14 -18.32
N ALA A 46 8.66 3.23 -19.08
CA ALA A 46 9.78 4.15 -19.29
C ALA A 46 10.00 5.12 -18.10
N LEU A 47 8.96 5.50 -17.37
CA LEU A 47 9.07 6.52 -16.31
C LEU A 47 9.97 6.09 -15.15
N PHE A 48 9.92 4.84 -14.71
CA PHE A 48 10.77 4.36 -13.62
C PHE A 48 12.27 4.42 -13.96
N PRO A 49 12.76 3.83 -15.07
CA PRO A 49 14.17 3.94 -15.44
C PRO A 49 14.57 5.39 -15.73
N LEU A 50 13.69 6.21 -16.34
CA LEU A 50 13.99 7.62 -16.63
C LEU A 50 14.16 8.45 -15.36
N THR A 51 13.27 8.30 -14.39
CA THR A 51 13.40 8.98 -13.09
C THR A 51 14.64 8.50 -12.32
N GLY A 52 14.97 7.21 -12.41
CA GLY A 52 16.20 6.65 -11.84
C GLY A 52 17.48 7.23 -12.47
N THR A 53 17.57 7.26 -13.80
CA THR A 53 18.73 7.82 -14.52
C THR A 53 18.88 9.31 -14.28
N MET A 54 17.78 10.08 -14.33
CA MET A 54 17.81 11.51 -13.99
C MET A 54 18.30 11.77 -12.56
N THR A 55 17.90 10.93 -11.61
CA THR A 55 18.34 11.03 -10.21
C THR A 55 19.85 10.79 -10.09
N ILE A 56 20.37 9.76 -10.77
CA ILE A 56 21.81 9.44 -10.78
C ILE A 56 22.60 10.58 -11.43
N VAL A 57 22.19 11.04 -12.61
CA VAL A 57 22.85 12.14 -13.32
C VAL A 57 22.89 13.39 -12.46
N TYR A 58 21.78 13.74 -11.81
CA TYR A 58 21.76 14.89 -10.91
C TYR A 58 22.70 14.73 -9.72
N LEU A 59 22.70 13.57 -9.05
CA LEU A 59 23.58 13.32 -7.91
C LEU A 59 25.06 13.35 -8.30
N LEU A 60 25.41 12.93 -9.51
CA LEU A 60 26.77 13.03 -10.04
C LEU A 60 27.18 14.48 -10.35
N LEU A 61 26.25 15.30 -10.83
CA LEU A 61 26.51 16.70 -11.19
C LEU A 61 26.35 17.67 -10.02
N ARG A 62 25.79 17.22 -8.89
CA ARG A 62 25.54 18.05 -7.71
C ARG A 62 26.86 18.47 -7.07
N GLN A 63 27.18 19.74 -7.21
CA GLN A 63 28.28 20.40 -6.50
C GLN A 63 27.69 21.33 -5.43
N GLU A 64 27.18 20.77 -4.34
CA GLU A 64 26.67 21.58 -3.23
C GLU A 64 27.76 21.82 -2.17
N PRO A 65 28.12 23.09 -1.89
CA PRO A 65 29.23 23.41 -0.99
C PRO A 65 29.00 23.02 0.48
N LYS A 66 27.77 22.67 0.86
CA LYS A 66 27.38 22.33 2.24
C LYS A 66 27.09 20.85 2.47
N THR A 67 27.22 20.00 1.44
CA THR A 67 26.98 18.56 1.57
C THR A 67 28.26 17.77 1.34
N PRO A 68 28.45 16.66 2.06
CA PRO A 68 29.55 15.74 1.76
C PRO A 68 29.44 15.21 0.32
N PRO A 69 30.55 14.70 -0.25
CA PRO A 69 30.53 14.09 -1.58
C PRO A 69 29.48 12.97 -1.63
N THR A 70 28.83 12.84 -2.79
CA THR A 70 27.75 11.88 -2.96
C THR A 70 28.23 10.46 -2.71
N THR A 71 27.58 9.80 -1.75
CA THR A 71 27.88 8.43 -1.38
C THR A 71 26.94 7.45 -2.08
N MET A 72 27.35 6.18 -2.17
CA MET A 72 26.47 5.11 -2.65
C MET A 72 25.15 5.07 -1.87
N ASN A 73 25.18 5.38 -0.57
CA ASN A 73 24.00 5.40 0.29
C ASN A 73 23.02 6.52 -0.08
N ASP A 74 23.49 7.67 -0.56
CA ASP A 74 22.62 8.79 -0.96
C ASP A 74 21.81 8.45 -2.21
N VAL A 75 22.47 7.78 -3.18
CA VAL A 75 21.83 7.29 -4.40
C VAL A 75 20.81 6.21 -4.05
N ALA A 76 21.21 5.20 -3.27
CA ALA A 76 20.34 4.10 -2.86
C ALA A 76 19.13 4.59 -2.08
N THR A 77 19.31 5.50 -1.13
CA THR A 77 18.23 6.08 -0.33
C THR A 77 17.27 6.90 -1.18
N THR A 78 17.79 7.74 -2.11
CA THR A 78 16.93 8.54 -2.99
C THR A 78 16.08 7.62 -3.88
N PHE A 79 16.70 6.61 -4.48
CA PHE A 79 16.04 5.62 -5.33
C PHE A 79 15.02 4.78 -4.55
N MET A 80 15.37 4.31 -3.37
CA MET A 80 14.45 3.63 -2.46
C MET A 80 13.23 4.50 -2.14
N GLY A 81 13.43 5.81 -1.94
CA GLY A 81 12.32 6.74 -1.75
C GLY A 81 11.36 6.78 -2.95
N ILE A 82 11.88 6.85 -4.17
CA ILE A 82 11.06 6.84 -5.40
C ILE A 82 10.32 5.51 -5.55
N TYR A 83 11.01 4.40 -5.30
CA TYR A 83 10.43 3.06 -5.39
C TYR A 83 9.33 2.84 -4.33
N TYR A 84 9.65 3.08 -3.07
CA TYR A 84 8.79 2.74 -1.93
C TYR A 84 7.59 3.69 -1.80
N PHE A 85 7.78 4.99 -2.06
CA PHE A 85 6.72 5.99 -1.92
C PHE A 85 6.06 6.35 -3.25
N GLY A 86 6.74 6.20 -4.38
CA GLY A 86 6.20 6.50 -5.70
C GLY A 86 5.68 5.26 -6.41
N TYR A 87 6.59 4.37 -6.77
CA TYR A 87 6.30 3.24 -7.65
C TYR A 87 5.31 2.26 -7.02
N MET A 88 5.56 1.81 -5.78
CA MET A 88 4.69 0.85 -5.07
C MET A 88 3.25 1.38 -4.91
N PRO A 89 3.00 2.57 -4.34
CA PRO A 89 1.63 3.05 -4.15
C PRO A 89 0.93 3.46 -5.44
N SER A 90 1.67 3.65 -6.54
CA SER A 90 1.09 3.92 -7.86
C SER A 90 0.15 2.80 -8.32
N PHE A 91 0.37 1.57 -7.85
CA PHE A 91 -0.49 0.43 -8.16
C PHE A 91 -1.89 0.55 -7.54
N TRP A 92 -2.09 1.33 -6.48
CA TRP A 92 -3.44 1.65 -5.98
C TRP A 92 -4.23 2.54 -6.95
N ILE A 93 -3.55 3.45 -7.65
CA ILE A 93 -4.17 4.25 -8.71
C ILE A 93 -4.55 3.33 -9.87
N ARG A 94 -3.62 2.47 -10.30
CA ARG A 94 -3.88 1.51 -11.38
C ARG A 94 -5.00 0.54 -11.02
N LEU A 95 -5.10 0.09 -9.77
CA LEU A 95 -6.16 -0.78 -9.29
C LEU A 95 -7.53 -0.12 -9.40
N ARG A 96 -7.64 1.17 -9.05
CA ARG A 96 -8.90 1.93 -9.21
C ARG A 96 -9.36 2.07 -10.65
N CYS A 97 -8.41 2.07 -11.58
CA CYS A 97 -8.65 2.08 -13.02
C CYS A 97 -8.84 0.68 -13.62
N LEU A 98 -8.76 -0.42 -12.85
CA LEU A 98 -9.04 -1.77 -13.34
C LEU A 98 -10.55 -2.05 -13.40
N GLY A 99 -11.03 -2.44 -14.58
CA GLY A 99 -12.41 -2.84 -14.84
C GLY A 99 -13.23 -1.75 -15.56
N PRO A 100 -14.51 -2.03 -15.85
CA PRO A 100 -15.39 -1.01 -16.42
C PRO A 100 -15.44 0.20 -15.47
N MET A 101 -15.28 1.41 -16.00
CA MET A 101 -15.56 2.65 -15.26
C MET A 101 -17.05 2.81 -14.90
N ALA A 102 -17.85 1.78 -15.18
CA ALA A 102 -19.22 1.72 -14.74
C ALA A 102 -19.28 1.74 -13.21
N PRO A 103 -20.16 2.57 -12.64
CA PRO A 103 -20.61 2.47 -11.26
C PRO A 103 -20.72 1.02 -10.75
N ALA A 104 -19.97 0.66 -9.71
CA ALA A 104 -20.27 -0.57 -9.00
C ALA A 104 -21.50 -0.31 -8.13
N ARG A 105 -22.62 -1.00 -8.40
CA ARG A 105 -23.83 -0.94 -7.56
C ARG A 105 -23.54 -1.55 -6.19
N VAL A 106 -22.98 -0.76 -5.27
CA VAL A 106 -22.64 -1.20 -3.91
C VAL A 106 -23.85 -1.77 -3.19
N ILE A 107 -25.03 -1.15 -3.36
CA ILE A 107 -26.27 -1.63 -2.74
C ILE A 107 -26.77 -2.92 -3.40
N GLY A 108 -26.53 -3.10 -4.70
CA GLY A 108 -26.83 -4.35 -5.40
C GLY A 108 -25.97 -5.55 -4.93
N LEU A 109 -24.89 -5.31 -4.18
CA LEU A 109 -24.13 -6.36 -3.50
C LEU A 109 -24.89 -6.93 -2.29
N PHE A 110 -25.73 -6.12 -1.62
CA PHE A 110 -26.41 -6.47 -0.38
C PHE A 110 -27.93 -6.66 -0.51
N ALA A 111 -28.58 -6.04 -1.51
CA ALA A 111 -30.03 -6.07 -1.70
C ALA A 111 -30.42 -6.52 -3.12
N SER A 112 -31.47 -7.35 -3.23
CA SER A 112 -32.01 -7.77 -4.53
C SER A 112 -32.71 -6.61 -5.25
N GLU A 113 -32.78 -6.65 -6.59
CA GLU A 113 -33.44 -5.59 -7.37
C GLU A 113 -34.92 -5.38 -6.97
N LYS A 114 -35.61 -6.44 -6.52
CA LYS A 114 -36.98 -6.35 -5.97
C LYS A 114 -37.02 -5.58 -4.65
N ALA A 115 -36.08 -5.83 -3.74
CA ALA A 115 -36.00 -5.13 -2.46
C ALA A 115 -35.65 -3.64 -2.65
N MET A 116 -34.76 -3.36 -3.61
CA MET A 116 -34.31 -2.00 -3.93
C MET A 116 -35.41 -1.16 -4.59
N ARG A 117 -36.35 -1.80 -5.30
CA ARG A 117 -37.51 -1.14 -5.93
C ARG A 117 -38.57 -0.69 -4.92
N TRP A 118 -38.71 -1.38 -3.79
CA TRP A 118 -39.72 -1.10 -2.77
C TRP A 118 -39.25 -0.09 -1.70
N TRP A 119 -37.94 0.05 -1.48
CA TRP A 119 -37.38 0.87 -0.41
C TRP A 119 -36.85 2.24 -0.92
N PRO A 120 -37.55 3.36 -0.68
CA PRO A 120 -37.18 4.67 -1.24
C PRO A 120 -35.82 5.19 -0.77
N ILE A 121 -35.37 4.85 0.44
CA ILE A 121 -34.04 5.24 0.95
C ILE A 121 -32.92 4.48 0.21
N ALA A 122 -33.15 3.26 -0.26
CA ALA A 122 -32.15 2.50 -1.02
C ALA A 122 -31.92 3.14 -2.40
N LYS A 123 -32.97 3.77 -2.95
CA LYS A 123 -32.91 4.52 -4.21
C LYS A 123 -32.13 5.83 -4.07
N ILE A 124 -32.17 6.48 -2.91
CA ILE A 124 -31.36 7.68 -2.59
C ILE A 124 -29.90 7.27 -2.32
N ALA A 125 -29.70 6.20 -1.54
CA ALA A 125 -28.37 5.68 -1.25
C ALA A 125 -27.67 5.12 -2.52
N SER A 126 -28.44 4.62 -3.51
CA SER A 126 -27.86 4.11 -4.76
C SER A 126 -27.25 5.20 -5.63
N VAL A 127 -27.75 6.44 -5.53
CA VAL A 127 -27.22 7.60 -6.29
C VAL A 127 -25.76 7.89 -5.91
N GLY A 128 -25.35 7.63 -4.66
CA GLY A 128 -23.96 7.73 -4.22
C GLY A 128 -23.17 6.42 -4.35
N ALA A 129 -23.83 5.26 -4.28
CA ALA A 129 -23.21 3.95 -4.47
C ALA A 129 -22.62 3.81 -5.88
N ASP A 130 -23.27 4.43 -6.86
CA ASP A 130 -22.84 4.40 -8.25
C ASP A 130 -21.54 5.22 -8.52
N LEU A 131 -20.99 5.94 -7.53
CA LEU A 131 -19.74 6.68 -7.68
C LEU A 131 -18.48 5.82 -7.50
N PHE A 132 -18.59 4.62 -6.91
CA PHE A 132 -17.43 3.78 -6.62
C PHE A 132 -17.15 2.82 -7.77
N THR A 133 -15.94 2.87 -8.35
CA THR A 133 -15.49 1.86 -9.31
C THR A 133 -15.24 0.52 -8.60
N TYR A 134 -15.31 -0.59 -9.34
CA TYR A 134 -15.00 -1.91 -8.79
C TYR A 134 -13.60 -1.97 -8.17
N GLY A 135 -12.61 -1.36 -8.83
CA GLY A 135 -11.26 -1.21 -8.31
C GLY A 135 -11.18 -0.43 -7.00
N ALA A 136 -12.00 0.62 -6.83
CA ALA A 136 -12.09 1.36 -5.58
C ALA A 136 -12.66 0.50 -4.44
N LEU A 137 -13.68 -0.32 -4.71
CA LEU A 137 -14.22 -1.25 -3.71
C LEU A 137 -13.17 -2.25 -3.23
N ILE A 138 -12.40 -2.85 -4.15
CA ILE A 138 -11.32 -3.76 -3.79
C ILE A 138 -10.28 -3.05 -2.93
N GLN A 139 -9.87 -1.84 -3.32
CA GLN A 139 -8.91 -1.05 -2.53
C GLN A 139 -9.43 -0.81 -1.10
N TRP A 140 -10.68 -0.34 -0.96
CA TRP A 140 -11.30 -0.10 0.36
C TRP A 140 -11.37 -1.38 1.19
N TRP A 141 -11.80 -2.48 0.58
CA TRP A 141 -11.90 -3.77 1.26
C TRP A 141 -10.53 -4.29 1.71
N THR A 142 -9.49 -4.02 0.92
CA THR A 142 -8.10 -4.37 1.26
C THR A 142 -7.60 -3.54 2.44
N MET A 143 -7.92 -2.24 2.49
CA MET A 143 -7.61 -1.40 3.65
C MET A 143 -8.25 -1.95 4.93
N VAL A 144 -9.55 -2.28 4.89
CA VAL A 144 -10.26 -2.87 6.03
C VAL A 144 -9.61 -4.19 6.45
N SER A 145 -9.21 -5.02 5.48
CA SER A 145 -8.55 -6.31 5.76
C SER A 145 -7.19 -6.14 6.43
N ILE A 146 -6.37 -5.16 6.01
CA ILE A 146 -5.08 -4.86 6.63
C ILE A 146 -5.28 -4.35 8.06
N VAL A 147 -6.19 -3.38 8.26
CA VAL A 147 -6.46 -2.83 9.59
C VAL A 147 -6.97 -3.91 10.55
N ALA A 148 -7.86 -4.77 10.08
CA ALA A 148 -8.32 -5.91 10.87
C ALA A 148 -7.18 -6.89 11.18
N ALA A 149 -6.30 -7.18 10.21
CA ALA A 149 -5.14 -8.03 10.44
C ALA A 149 -4.26 -7.50 11.58
N ASP A 150 -3.98 -6.19 11.62
CA ASP A 150 -3.21 -5.57 12.69
C ASP A 150 -3.91 -5.67 14.05
N VAL A 151 -5.22 -5.41 14.09
CA VAL A 151 -6.01 -5.51 15.32
C VAL A 151 -6.01 -6.94 15.86
N PHE A 152 -6.28 -7.92 15.00
CA PHE A 152 -6.30 -9.33 15.39
C PHE A 152 -4.90 -9.83 15.75
N ALA A 153 -3.86 -9.42 15.04
CA ALA A 153 -2.47 -9.74 15.38
C ALA A 153 -2.07 -9.18 16.74
N TYR A 154 -2.49 -7.97 17.08
CA TYR A 154 -2.27 -7.39 18.39
C TYR A 154 -2.98 -8.18 19.50
N PHE A 155 -4.26 -8.50 19.34
CA PHE A 155 -5.01 -9.23 20.37
C PHE A 155 -4.53 -10.67 20.56
N THR A 156 -4.29 -11.38 19.46
CA THR A 156 -3.78 -12.76 19.50
C THR A 156 -2.34 -12.81 19.99
N GLY A 157 -1.49 -11.89 19.54
CA GLY A 157 -0.12 -11.75 20.04
C GLY A 157 -0.07 -11.40 21.53
N LYS A 158 -0.95 -10.53 22.03
CA LYS A 158 -1.00 -10.19 23.46
C LYS A 158 -1.50 -11.34 24.33
N ARG A 159 -2.46 -12.13 23.84
CA ARG A 159 -3.09 -13.21 24.61
C ARG A 159 -2.33 -14.53 24.54
N PHE A 160 -1.75 -14.84 23.39
CA PHE A 160 -1.15 -16.14 23.09
C PHE A 160 0.32 -16.06 22.65
N GLY A 161 0.88 -14.87 22.48
CA GLY A 161 2.24 -14.68 21.99
C GLY A 161 3.29 -15.26 22.92
N ARG A 162 4.03 -16.26 22.44
CA ARG A 162 5.15 -16.88 23.15
C ARG A 162 6.40 -16.84 22.31
N THR A 163 6.28 -16.98 20.98
CA THR A 163 7.43 -17.06 20.07
C THR A 163 7.59 -15.76 19.28
N GLN A 164 8.72 -15.08 19.50
CA GLN A 164 9.10 -13.87 18.76
C GLN A 164 9.32 -14.19 17.28
N LEU A 165 8.84 -13.30 16.40
CA LEU A 165 8.95 -13.45 14.95
C LEU A 165 10.33 -13.01 14.43
N ILE A 166 10.80 -11.82 14.81
CA ILE A 166 12.05 -11.24 14.33
C ILE A 166 12.68 -10.32 15.39
N SER A 167 14.01 -10.25 15.42
CA SER A 167 14.78 -9.43 16.38
C SER A 167 14.55 -7.93 16.21
N VAL A 168 14.25 -7.47 14.99
CA VAL A 168 14.07 -6.05 14.67
C VAL A 168 12.82 -5.45 15.33
N SER A 169 11.78 -6.26 15.52
CA SER A 169 10.51 -5.86 16.12
C SER A 169 10.14 -6.83 17.25
N PRO A 170 10.60 -6.58 18.48
CA PRO A 170 10.48 -7.53 19.59
C PRO A 170 9.04 -7.84 19.99
N ASN A 171 8.09 -6.98 19.63
CA ASN A 171 6.68 -7.15 19.97
C ASN A 171 5.91 -8.02 18.94
N LYS A 172 6.54 -8.43 17.84
CA LYS A 172 5.90 -9.26 16.81
C LYS A 172 6.10 -10.74 17.14
N THR A 173 5.01 -11.49 17.19
CA THR A 173 4.99 -12.92 17.53
C THR A 173 4.40 -13.75 16.39
N TRP A 174 4.80 -15.03 16.32
CA TRP A 174 4.27 -15.97 15.33
C TRP A 174 2.77 -16.21 15.54
N GLU A 175 2.31 -16.26 16.79
CA GLU A 175 0.89 -16.42 17.12
C GLU A 175 0.08 -15.19 16.70
N GLY A 176 0.65 -14.00 16.87
CA GLY A 176 0.09 -12.75 16.35
C GLY A 176 -0.04 -12.76 14.83
N LEU A 177 0.99 -13.23 14.12
CA LEU A 177 0.97 -13.36 12.66
C LEU A 177 -0.16 -14.28 12.20
N ILE A 178 -0.30 -15.47 12.81
CA ILE A 178 -1.35 -16.43 12.47
C ILE A 178 -2.74 -15.82 12.70
N GLY A 179 -2.93 -15.10 13.82
CA GLY A 179 -4.18 -14.40 14.11
C GLY A 179 -4.52 -13.30 13.09
N GLY A 180 -3.53 -12.48 12.72
CA GLY A 180 -3.67 -11.44 11.70
C GLY A 180 -3.98 -12.01 10.32
N CYS A 181 -3.23 -13.05 9.89
CA CYS A 181 -3.49 -13.76 8.64
C CYS A 181 -4.89 -14.36 8.60
N SER A 182 -5.35 -14.96 9.70
CA SER A 182 -6.70 -15.54 9.79
C SER A 182 -7.78 -14.46 9.58
N ALA A 183 -7.64 -13.30 10.22
CA ALA A 183 -8.58 -12.19 10.05
C ALA A 183 -8.56 -11.62 8.61
N ALA A 184 -7.38 -11.44 8.02
CA ALA A 184 -7.23 -10.98 6.65
C ALA A 184 -7.86 -11.95 5.63
N VAL A 185 -7.65 -13.26 5.82
CA VAL A 185 -8.24 -14.33 5.01
C VAL A 185 -9.75 -14.30 5.13
N LEU A 186 -10.30 -14.28 6.34
CA LEU A 186 -11.75 -14.26 6.56
C LEU A 186 -12.40 -13.05 5.89
N LEU A 187 -11.86 -11.85 6.09
CA LEU A 187 -12.39 -10.65 5.46
C LEU A 187 -12.25 -10.69 3.94
N SER A 188 -11.12 -11.15 3.42
CA SER A 188 -10.90 -11.24 1.97
C SER A 188 -11.83 -12.27 1.32
N VAL A 189 -12.12 -13.40 1.99
CA VAL A 189 -13.13 -14.36 1.55
C VAL A 189 -14.53 -13.74 1.55
N CYS A 190 -14.91 -13.01 2.60
CA CYS A 190 -16.17 -12.27 2.62
C CYS A 190 -16.27 -11.26 1.47
N GLY A 191 -15.20 -10.52 1.19
CA GLY A 191 -15.13 -9.58 0.07
C GLY A 191 -15.24 -10.27 -1.28
N ALA A 192 -14.53 -11.39 -1.47
CA ALA A 192 -14.57 -12.19 -2.70
C ALA A 192 -15.96 -12.79 -2.95
N LEU A 193 -16.66 -13.24 -1.90
CA LEU A 193 -18.05 -13.70 -1.97
C LEU A 193 -18.99 -12.55 -2.37
N LEU A 194 -18.86 -11.40 -1.71
CA LEU A 194 -19.69 -10.22 -1.98
C LEU A 194 -19.50 -9.72 -3.41
N MET A 195 -18.24 -9.61 -3.86
CA MET A 195 -17.86 -9.12 -5.18
C MET A 195 -17.94 -10.18 -6.29
N ARG A 196 -18.41 -11.40 -5.95
CA ARG A 196 -18.59 -12.55 -6.86
C ARG A 196 -17.34 -12.88 -7.68
N TRP A 197 -16.21 -13.01 -7.00
CA TRP A 197 -14.95 -13.45 -7.59
C TRP A 197 -15.04 -14.93 -8.05
N PRO A 198 -14.25 -15.34 -9.06
CA PRO A 198 -14.14 -16.75 -9.42
C PRO A 198 -13.52 -17.55 -8.26
N LEU A 199 -14.12 -18.70 -7.91
CA LEU A 199 -13.71 -19.53 -6.76
C LEU A 199 -13.53 -18.69 -5.49
N PRO A 200 -14.58 -18.00 -5.00
CA PRO A 200 -14.48 -16.87 -4.07
C PRO A 200 -13.77 -17.23 -2.75
N VAL A 201 -13.96 -18.46 -2.26
CA VAL A 201 -13.29 -18.95 -1.06
C VAL A 201 -11.77 -19.08 -1.29
N LEU A 202 -11.35 -19.72 -2.38
CA LEU A 202 -9.95 -19.91 -2.68
C LEU A 202 -9.28 -18.58 -3.06
N SER A 203 -9.87 -17.82 -3.98
CA SER A 203 -9.34 -16.53 -4.42
C SER A 203 -9.24 -15.53 -3.27
N GLY A 204 -10.26 -15.47 -2.41
CA GLY A 204 -10.27 -14.61 -1.24
C GLY A 204 -9.24 -15.03 -0.20
N ALA A 205 -9.05 -16.33 0.04
CA ALA A 205 -8.05 -16.83 0.98
C ALA A 205 -6.62 -16.52 0.52
N VAL A 206 -6.30 -16.80 -0.75
CA VAL A 206 -4.96 -16.52 -1.30
C VAL A 206 -4.69 -15.01 -1.31
N TYR A 207 -5.69 -14.20 -1.68
CA TYR A 207 -5.57 -12.74 -1.65
C TYR A 207 -5.31 -12.20 -0.25
N GLY A 208 -6.13 -12.61 0.73
CA GLY A 208 -6.03 -12.15 2.11
C GLY A 208 -4.72 -12.56 2.77
N LEU A 209 -4.28 -13.80 2.54
CA LEU A 209 -2.98 -14.28 3.02
C LEU A 209 -1.84 -13.47 2.41
N GLY A 210 -1.85 -13.26 1.08
CA GLY A 210 -0.84 -12.47 0.39
C GLY A 210 -0.79 -11.02 0.89
N CYS A 211 -1.95 -10.38 1.09
CA CYS A 211 -2.03 -9.03 1.64
C CYS A 211 -1.48 -8.96 3.07
N ALA A 212 -1.82 -9.93 3.94
CA ALA A 212 -1.34 -9.96 5.32
C ALA A 212 0.18 -10.12 5.40
N VAL A 213 0.76 -11.01 4.58
CA VAL A 213 2.22 -11.21 4.52
C VAL A 213 2.92 -9.95 4.03
N MET A 214 2.42 -9.33 2.96
CA MET A 214 3.03 -8.12 2.40
C MET A 214 2.86 -6.90 3.32
N ALA A 215 1.75 -6.81 4.05
CA ALA A 215 1.54 -5.81 5.10
C ALA A 215 2.58 -5.97 6.22
N LEU A 216 2.78 -7.19 6.72
CA LEU A 216 3.82 -7.48 7.72
C LEU A 216 5.21 -7.10 7.22
N ILE A 217 5.56 -7.44 5.98
CA ILE A 217 6.85 -7.08 5.38
C ILE A 217 7.01 -5.54 5.34
N GLY A 218 5.95 -4.78 5.05
CA GLY A 218 5.95 -3.32 5.05
C GLY A 218 6.25 -2.73 6.43
N ASP A 219 5.53 -3.18 7.46
CA ASP A 219 5.75 -2.79 8.85
C ASP A 219 7.17 -3.16 9.35
N LEU A 220 7.66 -4.36 9.00
CA LEU A 220 9.03 -4.77 9.33
C LEU A 220 10.08 -3.94 8.59
N THR A 221 9.81 -3.53 7.35
CA THR A 221 10.71 -2.66 6.57
C THR A 221 10.84 -1.29 7.23
N VAL A 222 9.73 -0.67 7.66
CA VAL A 222 9.79 0.62 8.36
C VAL A 222 10.40 0.46 9.75
N SER A 223 10.11 -0.63 10.45
CA SER A 223 10.77 -0.96 11.72
C SER A 223 12.29 -1.07 11.57
N LEU A 224 12.79 -1.74 10.53
CA LEU A 224 14.21 -1.81 10.18
C LEU A 224 14.80 -0.41 9.98
N LEU A 225 14.16 0.43 9.17
CA LEU A 225 14.62 1.79 8.88
C LEU A 225 14.72 2.65 10.14
N LYS A 226 13.75 2.54 11.05
CA LYS A 226 13.75 3.25 12.34
C LYS A 226 14.93 2.85 13.21
N ARG A 227 15.21 1.54 13.33
CA ARG A 227 16.36 1.03 14.10
C ARG A 227 17.69 1.48 13.51
N SER A 228 17.83 1.47 12.19
CA SER A 228 19.03 1.96 11.51
C SER A 228 19.26 3.46 11.71
N ALA A 229 18.20 4.26 11.82
CA ALA A 229 18.30 5.70 12.08
C ALA A 229 18.40 6.06 13.58
N GLY A 230 18.38 5.07 14.48
CA GLY A 230 18.41 5.31 15.93
C GLY A 230 17.15 5.99 16.49
N VAL A 231 16.05 6.00 15.74
CA VAL A 231 14.77 6.62 16.13
C VAL A 231 13.69 5.59 16.40
N LYS A 232 12.72 5.96 17.24
CA LYS A 232 11.58 5.11 17.59
C LYS A 232 10.34 5.37 16.72
N ASP A 233 10.11 6.63 16.36
CA ASP A 233 8.97 7.11 15.56
C ASP A 233 9.49 7.86 14.33
N THR A 234 8.80 7.79 13.19
CA THR A 234 9.28 8.39 11.93
C THR A 234 9.11 9.91 11.87
N GLY A 235 8.27 10.48 12.74
CA GLY A 235 7.97 11.89 12.80
C GLY A 235 7.04 12.25 13.96
N GLN A 236 6.67 13.53 14.05
CA GLN A 236 5.78 14.08 15.09
C GLN A 236 4.49 14.68 14.51
N LEU A 237 4.17 14.38 13.25
CA LEU A 237 3.05 15.00 12.54
C LEU A 237 1.71 14.78 13.24
N LEU A 238 1.52 13.62 13.87
CA LEU A 238 0.34 13.31 14.67
C LEU A 238 0.73 13.29 16.16
N PRO A 239 0.30 14.28 16.96
CA PRO A 239 0.63 14.36 18.38
C PRO A 239 0.26 13.06 19.10
N GLY A 240 1.25 12.41 19.72
CA GLY A 240 1.06 11.14 20.45
C GLY A 240 0.83 9.89 19.59
N HIS A 241 0.86 9.99 18.26
CA HIS A 241 0.51 8.88 17.34
C HIS A 241 1.61 8.46 16.37
N GLY A 242 2.78 9.12 16.42
CA GLY A 242 3.93 8.86 15.56
C GLY A 242 3.90 9.66 14.26
N GLY A 243 4.69 9.23 13.28
CA GLY A 243 4.69 9.83 11.96
C GLY A 243 3.59 9.29 11.05
N LEU A 244 3.39 9.93 9.89
CA LEU A 244 2.47 9.42 8.87
C LEU A 244 2.98 8.11 8.26
N LEU A 245 4.30 7.92 8.18
CA LEU A 245 4.92 6.70 7.66
C LEU A 245 4.59 5.48 8.53
N ASP A 246 4.54 5.63 9.86
CA ASP A 246 4.11 4.58 10.80
C ASP A 246 2.64 4.12 10.59
N ARG A 247 1.84 4.86 9.81
CA ARG A 247 0.44 4.51 9.49
C ARG A 247 0.27 3.94 8.09
N LEU A 248 1.23 4.19 7.22
CA LEU A 248 1.19 3.78 5.81
C LEU A 248 2.11 2.60 5.52
N ASP A 249 3.04 2.27 6.43
CA ASP A 249 4.07 1.24 6.25
C ASP A 249 3.57 -0.07 5.65
N SER A 250 2.49 -0.62 6.20
CA SER A 250 1.85 -1.86 5.77
C SER A 250 1.08 -1.69 4.45
N TYR A 251 0.50 -0.50 4.23
CA TYR A 251 -0.35 -0.22 3.07
C TYR A 251 0.44 0.02 1.77
N LEU A 252 1.68 0.53 1.87
CA LEU A 252 2.50 0.89 0.72
C LEU A 252 2.91 -0.36 -0.09
N LEU A 253 3.40 -1.42 0.57
CA LEU A 253 3.88 -2.63 -0.11
C LEU A 253 2.77 -3.55 -0.61
N VAL A 254 1.57 -3.48 -0.04
CA VAL A 254 0.42 -4.32 -0.48
C VAL A 254 -0.10 -3.90 -1.85
N ALA A 255 0.15 -2.66 -2.27
CA ALA A 255 -0.36 -2.07 -3.51
C ALA A 255 -0.09 -2.91 -4.77
N ALA A 256 1.18 -3.27 -5.01
CA ALA A 256 1.59 -3.98 -6.22
C ALA A 256 1.09 -5.44 -6.25
N PRO A 257 1.27 -6.25 -5.18
CA PRO A 257 0.70 -7.60 -5.10
C PRO A 257 -0.82 -7.60 -5.28
N ALA A 258 -1.54 -6.67 -4.64
CA ALA A 258 -2.98 -6.56 -4.77
C ALA A 258 -3.40 -6.30 -6.22
N TYR A 259 -2.74 -5.35 -6.88
CA TYR A 259 -2.98 -5.04 -8.29
C TYR A 259 -2.77 -6.24 -9.21
N PHE A 260 -1.62 -6.91 -9.10
CA PHE A 260 -1.29 -8.03 -9.96
C PHE A 260 -2.20 -9.24 -9.72
N PHE A 261 -2.52 -9.53 -8.46
CA PHE A 261 -3.48 -10.56 -8.11
C PHE A 261 -4.83 -10.30 -8.80
N VAL A 262 -5.37 -9.11 -8.64
CA VAL A 262 -6.68 -8.74 -9.22
C VAL A 262 -6.64 -8.75 -10.74
N ARG A 263 -5.59 -8.18 -11.35
CA ARG A 263 -5.42 -8.13 -12.81
C ARG A 263 -5.36 -9.52 -13.42
N PHE A 264 -4.54 -10.42 -12.87
CA PHE A 264 -4.26 -11.72 -13.47
C PHE A 264 -5.21 -12.83 -13.04
N LEU A 265 -5.65 -12.87 -11.79
CA LEU A 265 -6.46 -13.98 -11.28
C LEU A 265 -7.96 -13.67 -11.33
N ILE A 266 -8.36 -12.40 -11.22
CA ILE A 266 -9.78 -12.01 -11.17
C ILE A 266 -10.26 -11.50 -12.53
N PHE A 267 -9.52 -10.59 -13.16
CA PHE A 267 -9.93 -9.98 -14.43
C PHE A 267 -9.54 -10.81 -15.66
N LEU A 268 -8.34 -11.41 -15.70
CA LEU A 268 -7.97 -12.33 -16.79
C LEU A 268 -8.85 -13.60 -16.79
N GLY A 269 -9.25 -14.08 -15.60
CA GLY A 269 -10.21 -15.17 -15.44
C GLY A 269 -11.65 -14.80 -15.83
N ARG A 270 -11.91 -13.51 -16.07
CA ARG A 270 -13.18 -12.96 -16.58
C ARG A 270 -13.12 -12.63 -18.08
N ASN A 271 -12.08 -13.05 -18.79
CA ASN A 271 -11.96 -12.81 -20.22
C ASN A 271 -13.11 -13.49 -20.99
N LEU A 272 -14.01 -12.61 -21.47
CA LEU A 272 -14.78 -12.61 -22.73
C LEU A 272 -15.79 -13.74 -22.94
#